data_AF-A0A969F4P6-F1
#
_entry.id   AF-A0A969F4P6-F1
#
_cell.length_a   1.000
_cell.length_b   1.000
_cell.length_c   1.000
_cell.angle_alpha   90.00
_cell.angle_beta   90.00
_cell.angle_gamma   90.00
#
_symmetry.space_group_name_H-M   'P 1'
#
loop_
_entity.id
_entity.type
_entity.pdbx_description
1 polymer ?
#
loop_
_entity_poly.entity_id
_entity_poly.type
_entity_poly.pdbx_seq_one_letter_code
_entity_poly.pdbx_strand_id
1 'polypeptide(L)'
;VPWSLILKAIGTSSIGRQESSDWSYWKREALVFQSGLLDDLSGDLVAPRCFGVDEYSSQEFWIWLEDIPEQAEASWSLERYGLAARHLVQFNGPYFMGQPLPEASWFSTGRVRSYLARAKPIILDLPSISKHPLVQCWLTRDSVERILQLWADQDRLLELFDHLPKSLCHMDAFRGNLLTRRGIDDREQTVAIDWSITGIGAI
;
A
#
# COMPACT_ATOMS: atom_id res chain seq x y z
N VAL A 1 0.78 -33.73 0.73
CA VAL A 1 0.81 -32.41 0.05
C VAL A 1 2.15 -31.77 0.39
N PRO A 2 2.94 -31.29 -0.58
CA PRO A 2 4.14 -30.52 -0.26
C PRO A 2 3.71 -29.26 0.51
N TRP A 3 4.39 -28.95 1.62
CA TRP A 3 4.18 -27.72 2.34
C TRP A 3 5.19 -26.67 1.84
N SER A 4 4.75 -25.42 1.75
CA SER A 4 5.58 -24.27 1.39
C SER A 4 5.25 -23.08 2.28
N LEU A 5 6.21 -22.18 2.40
CA LEU A 5 6.08 -20.90 3.11
C LEU A 5 6.95 -19.87 2.40
N ILE A 6 6.70 -18.60 2.68
CA ILE A 6 7.50 -17.47 2.20
C ILE A 6 8.28 -16.89 3.38
N LEU A 7 9.58 -16.72 3.20
CA LEU A 7 10.41 -15.92 4.10
C LEU A 7 10.67 -14.56 3.45
N LYS A 8 10.17 -13.48 4.05
CA LYS A 8 10.47 -12.11 3.65
C LYS A 8 11.49 -11.51 4.63
N ALA A 9 12.71 -11.28 4.17
CA ALA A 9 13.75 -10.59 4.93
C ALA A 9 13.71 -9.09 4.62
N ILE A 10 13.58 -8.26 5.65
CA ILE A 10 13.56 -6.78 5.55
C ILE A 10 14.65 -6.21 6.47
N GLY A 11 15.43 -5.25 5.98
CA GLY A 11 16.53 -4.69 6.78
C GLY A 11 16.95 -3.28 6.37
N THR A 12 17.87 -2.67 7.12
CA THR A 12 18.34 -1.28 6.90
C THR A 12 19.17 -1.09 5.63
N SER A 13 19.66 -2.18 5.03
CA SER A 13 20.28 -2.17 3.69
C SER A 13 19.25 -1.98 2.57
N SER A 14 17.95 -2.10 2.88
CA SER A 14 16.87 -1.69 1.99
C SER A 14 16.74 -0.17 1.95
N ILE A 15 16.12 0.35 0.89
CA ILE A 15 15.93 1.79 0.62
C ILE A 15 15.07 2.51 1.70
N GLY A 16 14.61 1.80 2.73
CA GLY A 16 13.67 2.30 3.74
C GLY A 16 14.28 3.27 4.76
N ARG A 17 13.46 4.20 5.26
CA ARG A 17 13.85 5.21 6.26
C ARG A 17 13.77 4.69 7.68
N GLN A 18 14.44 5.39 8.60
CA GLN A 18 14.44 5.10 10.04
C GLN A 18 13.30 5.79 10.81
N GLU A 19 12.76 6.88 10.27
CA GLU A 19 11.64 7.61 10.88
C GLU A 19 10.35 6.79 10.78
N SER A 20 9.71 6.52 11.92
CA SER A 20 8.60 5.55 12.00
C SER A 20 7.33 5.98 11.28
N SER A 21 7.07 7.29 11.22
CA SER A 21 5.95 7.91 10.52
C SER A 21 6.17 8.01 9.00
N ASP A 22 7.41 7.96 8.52
CA ASP A 22 7.72 8.06 7.09
C ASP A 22 7.18 6.85 6.35
N TRP A 23 6.50 7.07 5.22
CA TRP A 23 5.86 5.99 4.45
C TRP A 23 6.80 4.85 4.06
N SER A 24 8.11 5.06 4.00
CA SER A 24 9.12 4.05 3.69
C SER A 24 9.84 3.47 4.92
N TYR A 25 9.29 3.63 6.14
CA TYR A 25 9.86 3.05 7.36
C TYR A 25 10.07 1.54 7.25
N TRP A 26 11.33 1.11 7.34
CA TRP A 26 11.70 -0.26 6.97
C TRP A 26 11.16 -1.34 7.91
N LYS A 27 10.88 -1.03 9.19
CA LYS A 27 10.36 -2.03 10.16
C LYS A 27 8.85 -2.23 10.08
N ARG A 28 8.12 -1.41 9.31
CA ARG A 28 6.66 -1.33 9.42
C ARG A 28 5.97 -2.67 9.22
N GLU A 29 6.33 -3.42 8.20
CA GLU A 29 5.64 -4.68 7.89
C GLU A 29 5.81 -5.72 9.01
N ALA A 30 7.01 -5.83 9.60
CA ALA A 30 7.24 -6.68 10.76
C ALA A 30 6.37 -6.26 11.95
N LEU A 31 6.28 -4.96 12.22
CA LEU A 31 5.46 -4.42 13.30
C LEU A 31 3.97 -4.65 13.07
N VAL A 32 3.50 -4.53 11.82
CA VAL A 32 2.12 -4.85 11.45
C VAL A 32 1.79 -6.29 11.81
N PHE A 33 2.59 -7.26 11.36
CA PHE A 33 2.35 -8.68 11.63
C PHE A 33 2.50 -9.05 13.12
N GLN A 34 3.33 -8.33 13.89
CA GLN A 34 3.45 -8.53 15.34
C GLN A 34 2.29 -7.90 16.14
N SER A 35 1.60 -6.91 15.59
CA SER A 35 0.61 -6.11 16.32
C SER A 35 -0.76 -6.75 16.49
N GLY A 36 -1.07 -7.80 15.73
CA GLY A 36 -2.41 -8.38 15.64
C GLY A 36 -3.40 -7.55 14.81
N LEU A 37 -2.98 -6.41 14.24
CA LEU A 37 -3.85 -5.53 13.43
C LEU A 37 -4.55 -6.26 12.28
N LEU A 38 -3.89 -7.25 11.70
CA LEU A 38 -4.36 -7.98 10.53
C LEU A 38 -5.28 -9.17 10.87
N ASP A 39 -5.45 -9.50 12.14
CA ASP A 39 -6.26 -10.64 12.57
C ASP A 39 -7.77 -10.34 12.50
N ASP A 40 -8.14 -9.05 12.65
CA ASP A 40 -9.52 -8.58 12.75
C ASP A 40 -9.93 -7.66 11.58
N LEU A 41 -9.39 -7.91 10.38
CA LEU A 41 -9.79 -7.16 9.19
C LEU A 41 -11.28 -7.35 8.90
N SER A 42 -11.97 -6.26 8.54
CA SER A 42 -13.40 -6.28 8.24
C SER A 42 -13.68 -6.81 6.83
N GLY A 43 -14.71 -7.66 6.71
CA GLY A 43 -15.17 -8.21 5.43
C GLY A 43 -14.29 -9.35 4.91
N ASP A 44 -14.20 -9.44 3.59
CA ASP A 44 -13.47 -10.52 2.90
C ASP A 44 -12.07 -10.07 2.40
N LEU A 45 -11.57 -8.93 2.91
CA LEU A 45 -10.16 -8.56 2.79
C LEU A 45 -9.38 -9.21 3.93
N VAL A 46 -8.38 -10.03 3.60
CA VAL A 46 -7.57 -10.76 4.59
C VAL A 46 -6.08 -10.54 4.32
N ALA A 47 -5.24 -10.87 5.31
CA ALA A 47 -3.79 -10.95 5.14
C ALA A 47 -3.32 -12.42 5.06
N PRO A 48 -2.11 -12.69 4.56
CA PRO A 48 -1.48 -14.01 4.72
C PRO A 48 -1.37 -14.36 6.20
N ARG A 49 -1.49 -15.65 6.52
CA ARG A 49 -1.14 -16.09 7.88
C ARG A 49 0.35 -15.80 8.13
N CYS A 50 0.65 -15.22 9.28
CA CYS A 50 2.01 -15.07 9.76
C CYS A 50 2.34 -16.23 10.70
N PHE A 51 3.39 -16.99 10.39
CA PHE A 51 3.88 -18.08 11.23
C PHE A 51 4.88 -17.59 12.29
N GLY A 52 5.44 -16.41 12.11
CA GLY A 52 6.38 -15.80 13.05
C GLY A 52 7.10 -14.60 12.46
N VAL A 53 7.63 -13.76 13.36
CA VAL A 53 8.51 -12.65 13.01
C VAL A 53 9.74 -12.74 13.90
N ASP A 54 10.90 -12.97 13.30
CA ASP A 54 12.18 -13.04 14.01
C ASP A 54 12.98 -11.74 13.80
N GLU A 55 13.52 -11.19 14.89
CA GLU A 55 14.55 -10.16 14.81
C GLU A 55 15.90 -10.85 14.62
N TYR A 56 16.29 -11.07 13.35
CA TYR A 56 17.57 -11.72 13.02
C TYR A 56 18.76 -10.88 13.49
N SER A 57 18.64 -9.55 13.40
CA SER A 57 19.56 -8.59 13.98
C SER A 57 18.85 -7.27 14.27
N SER A 58 19.52 -6.33 14.96
CA SER A 58 18.98 -4.98 15.19
C SER A 58 18.61 -4.20 13.91
N GLN A 59 19.08 -4.69 12.76
CA GLN A 59 18.93 -4.08 11.45
C GLN A 59 18.19 -4.97 10.45
N GLU A 60 17.65 -6.12 10.87
CA GLU A 60 16.97 -7.05 9.96
C GLU A 60 15.89 -7.88 10.68
N PHE A 61 14.71 -7.93 10.07
CA PHE A 61 13.60 -8.80 10.48
C PHE A 61 13.30 -9.84 9.41
N TRP A 62 12.91 -11.02 9.86
CA TRP A 62 12.46 -12.13 9.04
C TRP A 62 10.98 -12.37 9.32
N ILE A 63 10.15 -12.31 8.29
CA ILE A 63 8.70 -12.53 8.38
C ILE A 63 8.38 -13.83 7.67
N TRP A 64 7.85 -14.80 8.42
CA TRP A 64 7.46 -16.11 7.90
C TRP A 64 5.97 -16.09 7.56
N LEU A 65 5.64 -16.13 6.27
CA LEU A 65 4.30 -15.97 5.77
C LEU A 65 3.78 -17.23 5.08
N GLU A 66 2.47 -17.38 5.09
CA GLU A 66 1.74 -18.30 4.24
C GLU A 66 2.12 -18.12 2.77
N ASP A 67 2.48 -19.23 2.11
CA ASP A 67 2.57 -19.26 0.67
C ASP A 67 1.16 -19.40 0.08
N ILE A 68 0.76 -18.42 -0.73
CA ILE A 68 -0.58 -18.33 -1.29
C ILE A 68 -0.50 -18.74 -2.76
N PRO A 69 -0.94 -19.97 -3.10
CA PRO A 69 -1.01 -20.37 -4.49
C PRO A 69 -2.12 -19.57 -5.17
N GLU A 70 -1.76 -18.56 -5.94
CA GLU A 70 -2.75 -17.83 -6.73
C GLU A 70 -3.24 -18.75 -7.86
N GLN A 71 -4.46 -19.27 -7.70
CA GLN A 71 -5.11 -20.15 -8.68
C GLN A 71 -5.73 -19.40 -9.86
N ALA A 72 -5.71 -18.06 -9.83
CA ALA A 72 -6.32 -17.22 -10.85
C ALA A 72 -5.45 -17.09 -12.11
N GLU A 73 -6.09 -16.81 -13.25
CA GLU A 73 -5.42 -16.40 -14.47
C GLU A 73 -4.50 -15.20 -14.20
N ALA A 74 -3.41 -15.09 -14.97
CA ALA A 74 -2.43 -14.00 -14.85
C ALA A 74 -3.07 -12.59 -14.92
N SER A 75 -4.27 -12.49 -15.50
CA SER A 75 -5.12 -11.30 -15.52
C SER A 75 -6.44 -11.52 -14.78
N TRP A 76 -6.83 -10.59 -13.92
CA TRP A 76 -8.16 -10.58 -13.31
C TRP A 76 -9.22 -10.12 -14.32
N SER A 77 -10.42 -10.71 -14.23
CA SER A 77 -11.60 -10.16 -14.90
C SER A 77 -12.05 -8.84 -14.26
N LEU A 78 -12.87 -8.06 -14.96
CA LEU A 78 -13.40 -6.81 -14.42
C LEU A 78 -14.26 -7.04 -13.17
N GLU A 79 -15.02 -8.14 -13.15
CA GLU A 79 -15.83 -8.57 -12.02
C GLU A 79 -14.95 -8.83 -10.79
N ARG A 80 -13.78 -9.45 -10.99
CA ARG A 80 -12.83 -9.71 -9.90
C ARG A 80 -12.21 -8.42 -9.37
N TYR A 81 -11.89 -7.44 -10.23
CA TYR A 81 -11.51 -6.09 -9.79
C TYR A 81 -12.62 -5.42 -8.97
N GLY A 82 -13.87 -5.52 -9.43
CA GLY A 82 -15.03 -4.98 -8.70
C GLY A 82 -15.22 -5.65 -7.33
N LEU A 83 -14.96 -6.95 -7.22
CA LEU A 83 -15.01 -7.68 -5.96
C LEU A 83 -13.90 -7.22 -5.00
N ALA A 84 -12.66 -7.08 -5.48
CA ALA A 84 -11.57 -6.56 -4.65
C ALA A 84 -11.83 -5.12 -4.18
N ALA A 85 -12.38 -4.26 -5.03
CA ALA A 85 -12.80 -2.92 -4.66
C ALA A 85 -13.88 -2.95 -3.55
N ARG A 86 -14.84 -3.87 -3.64
CA ARG A 86 -15.85 -4.06 -2.57
C ARG A 86 -15.21 -4.49 -1.25
N HIS A 87 -14.24 -5.40 -1.28
CA HIS A 87 -13.55 -5.84 -0.06
C HIS A 87 -12.73 -4.69 0.57
N LEU A 88 -12.08 -3.85 -0.24
CA LEU A 88 -11.40 -2.65 0.27
C LEU A 88 -12.40 -1.67 0.91
N VAL A 89 -13.57 -1.47 0.31
CA VAL A 89 -14.63 -0.64 0.91
C VAL A 89 -15.11 -1.23 2.25
N GLN A 90 -15.26 -2.56 2.37
CA GLN A 90 -15.63 -3.20 3.63
C GLN A 90 -14.56 -3.05 4.72
N PHE A 91 -13.29 -3.08 4.31
CA PHE A 91 -12.15 -2.83 5.19
C PHE A 91 -12.10 -1.36 5.66
N ASN A 92 -12.35 -0.39 4.76
CA ASN A 92 -12.26 1.03 5.08
C ASN A 92 -13.53 1.61 5.72
N GLY A 93 -14.69 1.07 5.37
CA GLY A 93 -16.02 1.58 5.69
C GLY A 93 -16.31 1.80 7.18
N PRO A 94 -15.94 0.88 8.09
CA PRO A 94 -16.26 1.02 9.51
C PRO A 94 -15.78 2.33 10.15
N TYR A 95 -14.64 2.87 9.70
CA TYR A 95 -14.09 4.13 10.21
C TYR A 95 -14.96 5.36 9.85
N PHE A 96 -15.71 5.30 8.76
CA PHE A 96 -16.70 6.32 8.40
C PHE A 96 -17.99 6.19 9.21
N MET A 97 -18.22 5.03 9.83
CA MET A 97 -19.39 4.71 10.64
C MET A 97 -19.13 4.90 12.15
N GLY A 98 -18.01 5.53 12.51
CA GLY A 98 -17.68 5.87 13.89
C GLY A 98 -16.77 4.88 14.60
N GLN A 99 -16.25 3.85 13.92
CA GLN A 99 -15.17 3.04 14.48
C GLN A 99 -13.93 3.94 14.70
N PRO A 100 -13.29 3.92 15.88
CA PRO A 100 -12.08 4.70 16.11
C PRO A 100 -10.95 4.22 15.20
N LEU A 101 -10.14 5.18 14.73
CA LEU A 101 -8.91 4.85 14.00
C LEU A 101 -7.92 4.18 14.95
N PRO A 102 -7.23 3.10 14.53
CA PRO A 102 -6.18 2.52 15.34
C PRO A 102 -5.02 3.49 15.49
N GLU A 103 -4.31 3.41 16.60
CA GLU A 103 -3.14 4.21 16.89
C GLU A 103 -1.89 3.33 16.94
N ALA A 104 -0.90 3.68 16.13
CA ALA A 104 0.43 3.09 16.20
C ALA A 104 1.47 4.11 15.73
N SER A 105 2.56 4.26 16.47
CA SER A 105 3.64 5.21 16.17
C SER A 105 4.38 4.91 14.85
N TRP A 106 4.21 3.70 14.33
CA TRP A 106 4.80 3.21 13.08
C TRP A 106 3.85 3.28 11.88
N PHE A 107 2.61 3.76 12.04
CA PHE A 107 1.74 3.98 10.88
C PHE A 107 2.33 5.03 9.95
N SER A 108 2.27 4.75 8.64
CA SER A 108 2.58 5.76 7.62
C SER A 108 1.58 6.91 7.76
N THR A 109 2.09 8.14 7.91
CA THR A 109 1.28 9.36 7.98
C THR A 109 1.83 10.41 7.03
N GLY A 110 0.96 11.26 6.48
CA GLY A 110 1.39 12.34 5.59
C GLY A 110 2.06 11.89 4.29
N ARG A 111 1.88 10.62 3.88
CA ARG A 111 2.56 10.01 2.72
C ARG A 111 2.47 10.87 1.47
N VAL A 112 1.28 11.39 1.15
CA VAL A 112 1.06 12.19 -0.08
C VAL A 112 2.00 13.40 -0.11
N ARG A 113 2.11 14.15 1.00
CA ARG A 113 3.01 15.31 1.10
C ARG A 113 4.47 14.91 1.00
N SER A 114 4.89 13.86 1.72
CA SER A 114 6.27 13.34 1.65
C SER A 114 6.63 12.88 0.23
N TYR A 115 5.72 12.20 -0.45
CA TYR A 115 5.92 11.71 -1.81
C TYR A 115 6.00 12.86 -2.83
N LEU A 116 5.12 13.85 -2.74
CA LEU A 116 5.16 15.05 -3.59
C LEU A 116 6.44 15.86 -3.37
N ALA A 117 6.87 16.05 -2.11
CA ALA A 117 8.14 16.71 -1.80
C ALA A 117 9.33 15.99 -2.47
N ARG A 118 9.30 14.65 -2.52
CA ARG A 118 10.31 13.84 -3.22
C ARG A 118 10.23 13.96 -4.74
N ALA A 119 9.01 14.06 -5.30
CA ALA A 119 8.78 14.19 -6.73
C ALA A 119 9.08 15.60 -7.27
N LYS A 120 9.04 16.63 -6.41
CA LYS A 120 9.17 18.05 -6.78
C LYS A 120 10.31 18.35 -7.76
N PRO A 121 11.56 17.90 -7.55
CA PRO A 121 12.65 18.20 -8.49
C PRO A 121 12.39 17.65 -9.90
N ILE A 122 11.82 16.44 -10.00
CA ILE A 122 11.49 15.80 -11.28
C ILE A 122 10.35 16.54 -11.97
N ILE A 123 9.33 16.96 -11.24
CA ILE A 123 8.19 17.69 -11.82
C ILE A 123 8.62 19.06 -12.32
N LEU A 124 9.47 19.77 -11.58
CA LEU A 124 9.99 21.08 -12.00
C LEU A 124 10.89 20.98 -13.25
N ASP A 125 11.60 19.86 -13.42
CA ASP A 125 12.45 19.60 -14.58
C ASP A 125 11.73 18.84 -15.72
N LEU A 126 10.43 18.53 -15.55
CA LEU A 126 9.65 17.79 -16.54
C LEU A 126 9.66 18.42 -17.95
N PRO A 127 9.63 19.76 -18.13
CA PRO A 127 9.78 20.38 -19.46
C PRO A 127 11.11 20.04 -20.16
N SER A 128 12.18 19.81 -19.39
CA SER A 128 13.48 19.40 -19.91
C SER A 128 13.49 17.89 -20.20
N ILE A 129 13.07 17.08 -19.21
CA ILE A 129 13.03 15.62 -19.28
C ILE A 129 12.15 15.13 -20.44
N SER A 130 11.02 15.78 -20.69
CA SER A 130 10.07 15.45 -21.76
C SER A 130 10.61 15.66 -23.18
N LYS A 131 11.79 16.28 -23.34
CA LYS A 131 12.48 16.35 -24.63
C LYS A 131 13.21 15.06 -24.99
N HIS A 132 13.42 14.17 -24.02
CA HIS A 132 14.11 12.90 -24.26
C HIS A 132 13.23 11.94 -25.08
N PRO A 133 13.74 11.31 -26.16
CA PRO A 133 12.93 10.47 -27.04
C PRO A 133 12.17 9.35 -26.31
N LEU A 134 12.79 8.71 -25.32
CA LEU A 134 12.13 7.67 -24.53
C LEU A 134 10.94 8.20 -23.70
N VAL A 135 10.96 9.45 -23.26
CA VAL A 135 9.87 10.03 -22.48
C VAL A 135 8.71 10.40 -23.39
N GLN A 136 9.00 10.86 -24.61
CA GLN A 136 7.99 11.18 -25.62
C GLN A 136 7.18 9.97 -26.10
N CYS A 137 7.70 8.74 -25.92
CA CYS A 137 6.94 7.52 -26.16
C CYS A 137 5.73 7.36 -25.21
N TRP A 138 5.76 8.01 -24.05
CA TRP A 138 4.76 7.84 -22.98
C TRP A 138 4.04 9.15 -22.61
N LEU A 139 4.71 10.30 -22.74
CA LEU A 139 4.18 11.61 -22.40
C LEU A 139 4.11 12.50 -23.64
N THR A 140 2.90 12.85 -24.03
CA THR A 140 2.68 13.90 -25.03
C THR A 140 2.94 15.27 -24.42
N ARG A 141 3.07 16.29 -25.28
CA ARG A 141 3.14 17.69 -24.83
C ARG A 141 1.95 18.06 -23.95
N ASP A 142 0.74 17.67 -24.35
CA ASP A 142 -0.48 17.92 -23.60
C ASP A 142 -0.46 17.25 -22.21
N SER A 143 0.09 16.03 -22.11
CA SER A 143 0.28 15.36 -20.82
C SER A 143 1.21 16.15 -19.89
N VAL A 144 2.33 16.65 -20.42
CA VAL A 144 3.28 17.47 -19.65
C VAL A 144 2.62 18.76 -19.17
N GLU A 145 1.91 19.47 -20.05
CA GLU A 145 1.20 20.71 -19.71
C GLU A 145 0.15 20.46 -18.61
N ARG A 146 -0.63 19.37 -18.69
CA ARG A 146 -1.60 18.99 -17.66
C ARG A 146 -0.96 18.63 -16.33
N ILE A 147 0.16 17.91 -16.33
CA ILE A 147 0.90 17.59 -15.09
C ILE A 147 1.38 18.87 -14.41
N LEU A 148 1.94 19.82 -15.17
CA LEU A 148 2.42 21.08 -14.63
C LEU A 148 1.28 21.98 -14.12
N GLN A 149 0.13 21.99 -14.80
CA GLN A 149 -1.07 22.67 -14.31
C GLN A 149 -1.56 22.06 -12.99
N LEU A 150 -1.65 20.73 -12.90
CA LEU A 150 -2.02 20.04 -11.66
C LEU A 150 -1.03 20.34 -10.52
N TRP A 151 0.27 20.40 -10.85
CA TRP A 151 1.31 20.74 -9.88
C TRP A 151 1.23 22.19 -9.39
N ALA A 152 0.84 23.12 -10.25
CA ALA A 152 0.64 24.51 -9.85
C ALA A 152 -0.49 24.66 -8.81
N ASP A 153 -1.49 23.78 -8.87
CA ASP A 153 -2.61 23.72 -7.92
C ASP A 153 -2.32 22.87 -6.67
N GLN A 154 -1.10 22.32 -6.49
CA GLN A 154 -0.84 21.30 -5.48
C GLN A 154 -1.19 21.73 -4.05
N ASP A 155 -0.91 22.98 -3.66
CA ASP A 155 -1.13 23.43 -2.28
C ASP A 155 -2.62 23.48 -1.97
N ARG A 156 -3.42 24.03 -2.89
CA ARG A 156 -4.88 24.06 -2.81
C ARG A 156 -5.47 22.65 -2.75
N LEU A 157 -4.97 21.74 -3.58
CA LEU A 157 -5.44 20.35 -3.61
C LEU A 157 -5.09 19.59 -2.34
N LEU A 158 -3.91 19.85 -1.76
CA LEU A 158 -3.48 19.26 -0.51
C LEU A 158 -4.26 19.79 0.69
N GLU A 159 -4.64 21.08 0.69
CA GLU A 159 -5.56 21.63 1.69
C GLU A 159 -6.92 20.93 1.65
N LEU A 160 -7.50 20.75 0.46
CA LEU A 160 -8.74 19.98 0.30
C LEU A 160 -8.59 18.53 0.76
N PHE A 161 -7.46 17.90 0.44
CA PHE A 161 -7.14 16.53 0.83
C PHE A 161 -7.07 16.36 2.36
N ASP A 162 -6.57 17.35 3.10
CA ASP A 162 -6.46 17.28 4.57
C ASP A 162 -7.83 17.28 5.27
N HIS A 163 -8.89 17.74 4.59
CA HIS A 163 -10.25 17.76 5.09
C HIS A 163 -11.05 16.49 4.78
N LEU A 164 -10.51 15.59 3.96
CA LEU A 164 -11.18 14.32 3.67
C LEU A 164 -11.17 13.41 4.92
N PRO A 165 -12.21 12.58 5.09
CA PRO A 165 -12.24 11.64 6.21
C PRO A 165 -11.10 10.63 6.08
N LYS A 166 -10.61 10.17 7.22
CA LYS A 166 -9.46 9.27 7.29
C LYS A 166 -9.89 7.84 7.61
N SER A 167 -9.11 6.89 7.11
CA SER A 167 -9.30 5.45 7.31
C SER A 167 -7.94 4.77 7.51
N LEU A 168 -7.93 3.59 8.13
CA LEU A 168 -6.78 2.69 8.03
C LEU A 168 -6.66 2.22 6.59
N CYS A 169 -5.50 2.39 5.97
CA CYS A 169 -5.29 2.13 4.55
C CYS A 169 -4.15 1.13 4.34
N HIS A 170 -4.34 0.19 3.43
CA HIS A 170 -3.23 -0.62 2.88
C HIS A 170 -2.18 0.26 2.19
N MET A 171 -2.66 1.32 1.51
CA MET A 171 -1.86 2.32 0.78
C MET A 171 -1.12 1.79 -0.47
N ASP A 172 -1.01 0.48 -0.67
CA ASP A 172 -0.42 -0.13 -1.87
C ASP A 172 -1.31 -1.18 -2.56
N ALA A 173 -2.63 -0.96 -2.55
CA ALA A 173 -3.62 -1.95 -2.97
C ALA A 173 -3.79 -2.00 -4.51
N PHE A 174 -2.74 -2.39 -5.23
CA PHE A 174 -2.81 -2.71 -6.65
C PHE A 174 -2.73 -4.22 -6.87
N ARG A 175 -3.04 -4.70 -8.08
CA ARG A 175 -3.11 -6.13 -8.42
C ARG A 175 -1.91 -6.96 -7.96
N GLY A 176 -0.68 -6.42 -8.05
CA GLY A 176 0.52 -7.16 -7.64
C GLY A 176 0.57 -7.47 -6.13
N ASN A 177 -0.15 -6.69 -5.32
CA ASN A 177 -0.26 -6.88 -3.87
C ASN A 177 -1.61 -7.44 -3.43
N LEU A 178 -2.49 -7.80 -4.37
CA LEU A 178 -3.79 -8.39 -4.08
C LEU A 178 -3.90 -9.73 -4.78
N LEU A 179 -4.08 -10.78 -3.98
CA LEU A 179 -4.22 -12.16 -4.44
C LEU A 179 -5.65 -12.66 -4.25
N THR A 180 -6.02 -13.68 -5.00
CA THR A 180 -7.31 -14.35 -4.85
C THR A 180 -7.21 -15.59 -3.98
N ARG A 181 -8.20 -15.81 -3.11
CA ARG A 181 -8.33 -17.04 -2.33
C ARG A 181 -9.80 -17.43 -2.25
N ARG A 182 -10.10 -18.73 -2.24
CA ARG A 182 -11.40 -19.22 -1.77
C ARG A 182 -11.28 -19.61 -0.30
N GLY A 183 -12.10 -18.99 0.54
CA GLY A 183 -12.20 -19.27 1.96
C GLY A 183 -12.89 -20.60 2.25
N ILE A 184 -12.99 -20.94 3.53
CA ILE A 184 -13.55 -22.22 4.02
C ILE A 184 -15.02 -22.38 3.62
N ASP A 185 -15.77 -21.28 3.52
CA ASP A 185 -17.19 -21.25 3.16
C ASP A 185 -17.43 -21.11 1.64
N ASP A 186 -16.42 -21.40 0.81
CA ASP A 186 -16.39 -21.17 -0.65
C ASP A 186 -16.56 -19.68 -1.05
N ARG A 187 -16.42 -18.76 -0.08
CA ARG A 187 -16.41 -17.32 -0.33
C ARG A 187 -15.09 -16.90 -0.94
N GLU A 188 -15.15 -16.08 -1.97
CA GLU A 188 -13.95 -15.48 -2.54
C GLU A 188 -13.44 -14.36 -1.64
N GLN A 189 -12.16 -14.44 -1.26
CA GLN A 189 -11.46 -13.46 -0.46
C GLN A 189 -10.45 -12.69 -1.33
N THR A 190 -10.11 -11.48 -0.90
CA THR A 190 -8.96 -10.74 -1.41
C THR A 190 -7.86 -10.79 -0.37
N VAL A 191 -6.73 -11.40 -0.69
CA VAL A 191 -5.59 -11.41 0.22
C VAL A 191 -4.68 -10.25 -0.13
N ALA A 192 -4.53 -9.29 0.77
CA ALA A 192 -3.60 -8.19 0.63
C ALA A 192 -2.24 -8.57 1.24
N ILE A 193 -1.19 -8.42 0.44
CA ILE A 193 0.20 -8.65 0.83
C ILE A 193 0.97 -7.33 0.79
N ASP A 194 2.15 -7.31 1.39
CA ASP A 194 3.01 -6.12 1.43
C ASP A 194 2.37 -4.92 2.14
N TRP A 195 2.20 -5.08 3.46
CA TRP A 195 1.67 -4.05 4.34
C TRP A 195 2.73 -3.01 4.76
N SER A 196 3.85 -2.95 4.05
CA SER A 196 5.03 -2.14 4.42
C SER A 196 4.78 -0.64 4.46
N ILE A 197 3.70 -0.16 3.84
CA ILE A 197 3.34 1.26 3.78
C ILE A 197 1.97 1.55 4.38
N THR A 198 1.41 0.62 5.15
CA THR A 198 0.09 0.79 5.79
C THR A 198 0.08 1.96 6.77
N GLY A 199 -1.07 2.59 6.92
CA GLY A 199 -1.21 3.68 7.87
C GLY A 199 -2.52 4.43 7.72
N ILE A 200 -2.56 5.64 8.25
CA ILE A 200 -3.77 6.46 8.26
C ILE A 200 -3.74 7.43 7.07
N GLY A 201 -4.77 7.40 6.24
CA GLY A 201 -4.89 8.27 5.06
C GLY A 201 -6.31 8.65 4.76
N ALA A 202 -6.45 9.69 3.93
CA ALA A 202 -7.72 10.11 3.37
C ALA A 202 -8.12 9.22 2.19
N ILE A 203 -9.42 8.96 2.06
CA ILE A 203 -10.07 8.20 0.97
C ILE A 203 -11.23 9.04 0.42
#